data_AF-A0A6A5QRM4-F1
#
_entry.id   AF-A0A6A5QRM4-F1
#
_cell.length_a   1.000
_cell.length_b   1.000
_cell.length_c   1.000
_cell.angle_alpha   90.00
_cell.angle_beta   90.00
_cell.angle_gamma   90.00
#
_symmetry.space_group_name_H-M   'P 1'
#
loop_
_entity.id
_entity.type
_entity.pdbx_description
1 polymer ?
#
loop_
_entity_poly.entity_id
_entity_poly.type
_entity_poly.pdbx_seq_one_letter_code
_entity_poly.pdbx_strand_id
1 'polypeptide(L)'
;MSTSFTLEKIQAGDVSHAMLAEAARLFSSAYGVWGPLAEEKMGAFAKQGRRVKMSTARLQEQSLAKGTDSVLVRALAKDRLAGYAFATRWEYEGRQMCWVTQLCVDPEFRRMKLATKILLELRKGESDRGFGILSSHPAAIMAALRAFGRGLEEVNLQMVKEHAQEIMDSSPVDYVKTATLRGNLFGADEGDGSVSCASTQFFVDHSEPLAALEAVKERGVEWPFGTLPEGCEYLVLVESGTVDKENTSDS
;
A
#
# COMPACT_ATOMS: atom_id res chain seq x y z
N MET A 1 -11.42 19.29 -20.25
CA MET A 1 -10.54 20.01 -19.31
C MET A 1 -9.74 18.97 -18.54
N SER A 2 -8.42 19.09 -18.47
CA SER A 2 -7.59 18.15 -17.69
C SER A 2 -7.78 18.44 -16.20
N THR A 3 -8.16 17.45 -15.40
CA THR A 3 -8.21 17.59 -13.93
C THR A 3 -6.77 17.76 -13.42
N SER A 4 -6.47 18.94 -12.85
CA SER A 4 -5.21 19.18 -12.16
C SER A 4 -5.31 18.71 -10.71
N PHE A 5 -4.19 18.22 -10.16
CA PHE A 5 -4.07 17.82 -8.77
C PHE A 5 -2.93 18.59 -8.11
N THR A 6 -3.19 19.14 -6.92
CA THR A 6 -2.15 19.66 -6.03
C THR A 6 -1.71 18.53 -5.10
N LEU A 7 -0.42 18.26 -5.01
CA LEU A 7 0.15 17.25 -4.12
C LEU A 7 0.83 17.94 -2.94
N GLU A 8 0.60 17.41 -1.75
CA GLU A 8 1.17 17.93 -0.50
C GLU A 8 1.73 16.77 0.32
N LYS A 9 2.97 16.93 0.79
CA LYS A 9 3.62 16.03 1.76
C LYS A 9 3.66 16.71 3.12
N ILE A 10 3.09 16.06 4.14
CA ILE A 10 2.84 16.62 5.47
C ILE A 10 3.37 15.65 6.52
N GLN A 11 4.24 16.13 7.40
CA GLN A 11 4.81 15.32 8.49
C GLN A 11 3.74 15.00 9.54
N ALA A 12 3.84 13.85 10.22
CA ALA A 12 2.84 13.40 11.20
C ALA A 12 2.44 14.47 12.22
N GLY A 13 3.41 15.25 12.71
CA GLY A 13 3.20 16.32 13.69
C GLY A 13 2.33 17.48 13.18
N ASP A 14 2.28 17.68 11.86
CA ASP A 14 1.54 18.76 11.19
C ASP A 14 0.20 18.27 10.61
N VAL A 15 -0.10 16.98 10.69
CA VAL A 15 -1.38 16.44 10.22
C VAL A 15 -2.50 16.90 11.15
N SER A 16 -3.34 17.80 10.65
CA SER A 16 -4.49 18.31 11.40
C SER A 16 -5.60 17.27 11.56
N HIS A 17 -6.46 17.45 12.56
CA HIS A 17 -7.67 16.64 12.73
C HIS A 17 -8.60 16.69 11.50
N ALA A 18 -8.67 17.82 10.81
CA ALA A 18 -9.47 17.97 9.59
C ALA A 18 -8.96 17.06 8.46
N MET A 19 -7.64 17.03 8.25
CA MET A 19 -6.99 16.14 7.26
C MET A 19 -7.27 14.67 7.57
N LEU A 20 -7.17 14.27 8.85
CA LEU A 20 -7.52 12.91 9.28
C LEU A 20 -9.00 12.59 9.04
N ALA A 21 -9.90 13.53 9.32
CA ALA A 21 -11.33 13.36 9.11
C ALA A 21 -11.67 13.20 7.62
N GLU A 22 -11.00 13.93 6.74
CA GLU A 22 -11.14 13.79 5.28
C GLU A 22 -10.64 12.42 4.80
N ALA A 23 -9.45 12.00 5.25
CA ALA A 23 -8.89 10.69 4.89
C ALA A 23 -9.77 9.54 5.38
N ALA A 24 -10.20 9.57 6.66
CA ALA A 24 -11.08 8.57 7.24
C ALA A 24 -12.44 8.48 6.52
N ARG A 25 -12.98 9.63 6.09
CA ARG A 25 -14.22 9.69 5.29
C ARG A 25 -14.02 9.06 3.92
N LEU A 26 -12.95 9.45 3.21
CA LEU A 26 -12.63 8.90 1.89
C LEU A 26 -12.43 7.38 1.96
N PHE A 27 -11.64 6.89 2.91
CA PHE A 27 -11.46 5.45 3.15
C PHE A 27 -12.81 4.75 3.32
N SER A 28 -13.64 5.27 4.23
CA SER A 28 -14.93 4.69 4.59
C SER A 28 -15.97 4.67 3.45
N SER A 29 -15.75 5.45 2.39
CA SER A 29 -16.57 5.46 1.18
C SER A 29 -15.96 4.69 0.02
N ALA A 30 -14.62 4.63 -0.08
CA ALA A 30 -13.92 4.20 -1.29
C ALA A 30 -13.17 2.87 -1.14
N TYR A 31 -12.71 2.48 0.05
CA TYR A 31 -11.74 1.40 0.19
C TYR A 31 -12.29 0.03 -0.24
N GLY A 32 -13.33 -0.47 0.42
CA GLY A 32 -13.84 -1.81 0.15
C GLY A 32 -15.07 -2.16 0.98
N VAL A 33 -15.53 -3.40 0.85
CA VAL A 33 -16.58 -4.01 1.68
C VAL A 33 -16.04 -5.27 2.35
N TRP A 34 -16.68 -5.69 3.43
CA TRP A 34 -16.33 -6.94 4.10
C TRP A 34 -16.70 -8.17 3.26
N GLY A 35 -15.77 -9.14 3.21
CA GLY A 35 -15.95 -10.40 2.51
C GLY A 35 -16.81 -11.42 3.29
N PRO A 36 -17.04 -12.61 2.72
CA PRO A 36 -17.90 -13.63 3.32
C PRO A 36 -17.41 -14.15 4.67
N LEU A 37 -16.10 -14.24 4.88
CA LEU A 37 -15.50 -14.78 6.12
C LEU A 37 -15.35 -13.72 7.22
N ALA A 38 -15.61 -12.45 6.92
CA ALA A 38 -15.28 -11.35 7.81
C ALA A 38 -16.08 -11.36 9.11
N GLU A 39 -17.38 -11.65 9.05
CA GLU A 39 -18.22 -11.69 10.26
C GLU A 39 -17.82 -12.84 11.20
N GLU A 40 -17.43 -13.99 10.65
CA GLU A 40 -16.95 -15.14 11.42
C GLU A 40 -15.59 -14.85 12.07
N LYS A 41 -14.65 -14.27 11.32
CA LYS A 41 -13.26 -14.08 11.76
C LYS A 41 -13.03 -12.81 12.58
N MET A 42 -13.82 -11.76 12.33
CA MET A 42 -13.63 -10.43 12.92
C MET A 42 -14.81 -9.99 13.78
N GLY A 43 -15.97 -10.66 13.67
CA GLY A 43 -17.16 -10.39 14.47
C GLY A 43 -18.23 -9.53 13.79
N ALA A 44 -19.33 -9.28 14.50
CA ALA A 44 -20.57 -8.70 13.95
C ALA A 44 -20.44 -7.30 13.30
N PHE A 45 -19.37 -6.55 13.61
CA PHE A 45 -19.12 -5.27 12.93
C PHE A 45 -18.72 -5.45 11.46
N ALA A 46 -18.13 -6.60 11.12
CA ALA A 46 -17.59 -6.95 9.81
C ALA A 46 -18.58 -7.73 8.94
N LYS A 47 -19.88 -7.35 9.02
CA LYS A 47 -20.93 -8.02 8.26
C LYS A 47 -20.67 -7.91 6.75
N GLN A 48 -20.76 -9.05 6.06
CA GLN A 48 -20.54 -9.16 4.62
C GLN A 48 -21.29 -8.07 3.82
N GLY A 49 -20.61 -7.49 2.84
CA GLY A 49 -21.16 -6.47 1.95
C GLY A 49 -21.29 -5.08 2.57
N ARG A 50 -21.08 -4.92 3.89
CA ARG A 50 -20.97 -3.58 4.49
C ARG A 50 -19.64 -2.96 4.16
N ARG A 51 -19.64 -1.64 3.98
CA ARG A 51 -18.41 -0.85 3.81
C ARG A 51 -17.51 -1.00 5.03
N VAL A 52 -16.22 -1.22 4.78
CA VAL A 52 -15.18 -1.06 5.79
C VAL A 52 -15.20 0.39 6.25
N LYS A 53 -15.27 0.60 7.57
CA LYS A 53 -15.28 1.94 8.17
C LYS A 53 -13.98 2.20 8.91
N MET A 54 -13.52 3.45 8.80
CA MET A 54 -12.34 3.95 9.48
C MET A 54 -12.74 5.19 10.27
N SER A 55 -12.45 5.18 11.57
CA SER A 55 -12.57 6.37 12.42
C SER A 55 -11.28 7.18 12.35
N THR A 56 -11.35 8.46 12.70
CA THR A 56 -10.16 9.31 12.82
C THR A 56 -9.18 8.77 13.86
N ALA A 57 -9.68 8.31 15.00
CA ALA A 57 -8.86 7.73 16.07
C ALA A 57 -8.11 6.48 15.60
N ARG A 58 -8.80 5.54 14.95
CA ARG A 58 -8.17 4.32 14.42
C ARG A 58 -7.18 4.63 13.31
N LEU A 59 -7.50 5.58 12.43
CA LEU A 59 -6.58 6.01 11.37
C LEU A 59 -5.30 6.60 11.96
N GLN A 60 -5.45 7.47 12.97
CA GLN A 60 -4.31 8.07 13.67
C GLN A 60 -3.45 7.00 14.35
N GLU A 61 -4.07 6.07 15.07
CA GLU A 61 -3.36 4.96 15.74
C GLU A 61 -2.58 4.08 14.75
N GLN A 62 -3.21 3.70 13.64
CA GLN A 62 -2.61 2.74 12.70
C GLN A 62 -1.62 3.36 11.70
N SER A 63 -1.80 4.64 11.37
CA SER A 63 -1.03 5.31 10.29
C SER A 63 -0.13 6.44 10.76
N LEU A 64 -0.35 6.96 11.97
CA LEU A 64 0.41 8.08 12.58
C LEU A 64 0.70 7.78 14.07
N ALA A 65 1.07 6.55 14.38
CA ALA A 65 1.38 6.14 15.76
C ALA A 65 2.41 7.07 16.39
N LYS A 66 2.27 7.35 17.69
CA LYS A 66 3.20 8.26 18.36
C LYS A 66 4.61 7.66 18.38
N GLY A 67 5.61 8.45 17.97
CA GLY A 67 7.00 8.03 17.98
C GLY A 67 7.46 7.33 16.70
N THR A 68 6.60 7.26 15.68
CA THR A 68 6.99 6.80 14.34
C THR A 68 7.33 7.97 13.43
N ASP A 69 8.25 7.75 12.49
CA ASP A 69 8.51 8.68 11.39
C ASP A 69 7.44 8.46 10.30
N SER A 70 6.27 9.06 10.51
CA SER A 70 5.13 8.91 9.60
C SER A 70 4.83 10.19 8.83
N VAL A 71 4.31 10.02 7.62
CA VAL A 71 4.01 11.11 6.70
C VAL A 71 2.68 10.86 6.00
N LEU A 72 1.94 11.94 5.77
CA LEU A 72 0.78 11.98 4.88
C LEU A 72 1.19 12.61 3.57
N VAL A 73 0.93 11.93 2.46
CA VAL A 73 0.87 12.57 1.14
C VAL A 73 -0.57 12.61 0.68
N ARG A 74 -1.09 13.79 0.33
CA ARG A 74 -2.45 13.94 -0.19
C ARG A 74 -2.48 14.63 -1.54
N ALA A 75 -3.46 14.25 -2.35
CA ALA A 75 -3.78 14.91 -3.60
C ALA A 75 -5.12 15.63 -3.51
N LEU A 76 -5.15 16.90 -3.90
CA LEU A 76 -6.35 17.73 -3.90
C LEU A 76 -6.78 18.06 -5.33
N ALA A 77 -8.05 17.89 -5.65
CA ALA A 77 -8.68 18.32 -6.89
C ALA A 77 -9.69 19.43 -6.57
N LYS A 78 -9.35 20.69 -6.90
CA LYS A 78 -10.16 21.87 -6.52
C LYS A 78 -10.49 21.86 -5.02
N ASP A 79 -9.46 21.68 -4.20
CA ASP A 79 -9.53 21.63 -2.72
C ASP A 79 -10.29 20.42 -2.12
N ARG A 80 -10.82 19.51 -2.94
CA ARG A 80 -11.36 18.23 -2.47
C ARG A 80 -10.27 17.15 -2.44
N LEU A 81 -10.18 16.40 -1.35
CA LEU A 81 -9.32 15.23 -1.26
C LEU A 81 -9.67 14.20 -2.34
N ALA A 82 -8.74 13.98 -3.27
CA ALA A 82 -8.86 13.05 -4.39
C ALA A 82 -8.20 11.69 -4.11
N GLY A 83 -7.22 11.68 -3.20
CA GLY A 83 -6.53 10.48 -2.75
C GLY A 83 -5.42 10.84 -1.78
N TYR A 84 -4.93 9.85 -1.05
CA TYR A 84 -3.81 10.00 -0.13
C TYR A 84 -3.05 8.70 0.06
N ALA A 85 -1.83 8.82 0.58
CA ALA A 85 -1.07 7.75 1.17
C ALA A 85 -0.56 8.17 2.56
N PHE A 86 -0.69 7.28 3.53
CA PHE A 86 0.15 7.31 4.73
C PHE A 86 1.32 6.37 4.53
N ALA A 87 2.46 6.77 5.06
CA ALA A 87 3.64 5.92 5.13
C ALA A 87 4.39 6.12 6.44
N THR A 88 5.09 5.09 6.85
CA THR A 88 5.94 5.08 8.05
C THR A 88 7.34 4.61 7.68
N ARG A 89 8.35 5.26 8.25
CA ARG A 89 9.76 4.91 8.08
C ARG A 89 10.35 4.34 9.35
N TRP A 90 11.28 3.42 9.16
CA TRP A 90 12.13 2.89 10.22
C TRP A 90 13.45 2.40 9.64
N GLU A 91 14.40 2.16 10.52
CA GLU A 91 15.70 1.59 10.16
C GLU A 91 15.63 0.06 10.18
N TYR A 92 16.16 -0.55 9.12
CA TYR A 92 16.41 -1.98 9.01
C TYR A 92 17.85 -2.17 8.51
N GLU A 93 18.69 -2.83 9.30
CA GLU A 93 20.12 -3.06 8.97
C GLU A 93 20.89 -1.78 8.57
N GLY A 94 20.65 -0.66 9.27
CA GLY A 94 21.28 0.63 8.94
C GLY A 94 20.76 1.29 7.66
N ARG A 95 19.67 0.77 7.08
CA ARG A 95 19.01 1.30 5.88
C ARG A 95 17.62 1.80 6.24
N GLN A 96 17.26 2.97 5.71
CA GLN A 96 15.92 3.52 5.89
C GLN A 96 14.92 2.79 4.98
N MET A 97 13.87 2.24 5.59
CA MET A 97 12.73 1.66 4.90
C MET A 97 11.55 2.63 4.95
N CYS A 98 10.79 2.73 3.86
CA CYS A 98 9.53 3.47 3.81
C CYS A 98 8.38 2.53 3.45
N TRP A 99 7.44 2.36 4.36
CA TRP A 99 6.29 1.47 4.16
C TRP A 99 5.00 2.25 4.00
N VAL A 100 4.27 1.98 2.93
CA VAL A 100 2.93 2.54 2.71
C VAL A 100 1.94 1.79 3.59
N THR A 101 1.50 2.43 4.66
CA THR A 101 0.56 1.85 5.64
C THR A 101 -0.89 1.93 5.18
N GLN A 102 -1.21 2.91 4.35
CA GLN A 102 -2.54 3.05 3.77
C GLN A 102 -2.47 3.87 2.48
N LEU A 103 -3.16 3.42 1.43
CA LEU A 103 -3.30 4.13 0.17
C LEU A 103 -4.75 4.09 -0.27
N CYS A 104 -5.36 5.26 -0.49
CA CYS A 104 -6.75 5.34 -0.92
C CYS A 104 -6.91 6.40 -2.01
N VAL A 105 -7.68 6.08 -3.04
CA VAL A 105 -8.01 6.99 -4.14
C VAL A 105 -9.52 6.95 -4.35
N ASP A 106 -10.11 8.14 -4.44
CA ASP A 106 -11.52 8.30 -4.76
C ASP A 106 -11.85 7.62 -6.09
N PRO A 107 -12.93 6.81 -6.17
CA PRO A 107 -13.35 6.14 -7.39
C PRO A 107 -13.42 7.06 -8.62
N GLU A 108 -13.83 8.32 -8.44
CA GLU A 108 -13.94 9.31 -9.52
C GLU A 108 -12.59 9.67 -10.15
N PHE A 109 -11.49 9.50 -9.41
CA PHE A 109 -10.13 9.82 -9.84
C PHE A 109 -9.25 8.59 -10.07
N ARG A 110 -9.82 7.38 -9.98
CA ARG A 110 -9.11 6.14 -10.35
C ARG A 110 -8.78 6.13 -11.84
N ARG A 111 -7.77 5.34 -12.21
CA ARG A 111 -7.24 5.24 -13.60
C ARG A 111 -6.60 6.52 -14.14
N MET A 112 -6.44 7.57 -13.34
CA MET A 112 -5.72 8.81 -13.69
C MET A 112 -4.24 8.81 -13.25
N LYS A 113 -3.68 7.63 -12.95
CA LYS A 113 -2.35 7.44 -12.33
C LYS A 113 -2.16 8.19 -11.01
N LEU A 114 -3.24 8.54 -10.32
CA LEU A 114 -3.19 9.38 -9.11
C LEU A 114 -2.43 8.70 -7.96
N ALA A 115 -2.68 7.40 -7.73
CA ALA A 115 -1.94 6.60 -6.76
C ALA A 115 -0.43 6.67 -7.01
N THR A 116 0.02 6.45 -8.26
CA THR A 116 1.43 6.56 -8.64
C THR A 116 1.99 7.95 -8.37
N LYS A 117 1.26 9.03 -8.71
CA LYS A 117 1.69 10.41 -8.42
C LYS A 117 1.87 10.68 -6.92
N ILE A 118 0.94 10.19 -6.10
CA ILE A 118 1.02 10.28 -4.64
C ILE A 118 2.28 9.57 -4.13
N LEU A 119 2.53 8.34 -4.59
CA LEU A 119 3.70 7.56 -4.17
C LEU A 119 5.03 8.13 -4.69
N LEU A 120 5.05 8.74 -5.88
CA LEU A 120 6.22 9.46 -6.38
C LEU A 120 6.53 10.70 -5.51
N GLU A 121 5.51 11.45 -5.10
CA GLU A 121 5.71 12.58 -4.18
C GLU A 121 6.17 12.08 -2.81
N LEU A 122 5.67 10.94 -2.32
CA LEU A 122 6.17 10.30 -1.09
C LEU A 122 7.67 10.06 -1.13
N ARG A 123 8.20 9.50 -2.22
CA ARG A 123 9.63 9.22 -2.43
C ARG A 123 10.48 10.48 -2.61
N LYS A 124 9.91 11.55 -3.17
CA LYS A 124 10.67 12.72 -3.61
C LYS A 124 11.43 13.38 -2.47
N GLY A 125 12.74 13.55 -2.64
CA GLY A 125 13.64 14.20 -1.67
C GLY A 125 14.08 13.32 -0.52
N GLU A 126 13.70 12.04 -0.51
CA GLU A 126 14.03 11.09 0.57
C GLU A 126 15.20 10.17 0.16
N SER A 127 15.90 9.63 1.16
CA SER A 127 17.01 8.69 0.99
C SER A 127 16.65 7.24 1.28
N ASP A 128 15.35 6.93 1.28
CA ASP A 128 14.79 5.59 1.50
C ASP A 128 15.48 4.56 0.59
N ARG A 129 15.97 3.47 1.18
CA ARG A 129 16.68 2.38 0.48
C ARG A 129 15.77 1.20 0.16
N GLY A 130 14.60 1.14 0.76
CA GLY A 130 13.58 0.18 0.41
C GLY A 130 12.19 0.72 0.64
N PHE A 131 11.25 0.21 -0.15
CA PHE A 131 9.84 0.57 -0.07
C PHE A 131 8.99 -0.68 0.08
N GLY A 132 7.96 -0.62 0.91
CA GLY A 132 7.06 -1.75 1.14
C GLY A 132 5.58 -1.36 1.12
N ILE A 133 4.74 -2.33 0.74
CA ILE A 133 3.29 -2.22 0.84
C ILE A 133 2.67 -3.63 0.97
N LEU A 134 1.63 -3.73 1.80
CA LEU A 134 0.64 -4.80 1.75
C LEU A 134 -0.64 -4.23 1.16
N SER A 135 -1.20 -4.90 0.15
CA SER A 135 -2.51 -4.53 -0.38
C SER A 135 -3.23 -5.71 -1.03
N SER A 136 -4.53 -5.83 -0.77
CA SER A 136 -5.39 -6.75 -1.54
C SER A 136 -5.63 -6.30 -2.97
N HIS A 137 -5.37 -5.03 -3.31
CA HIS A 137 -5.77 -4.46 -4.60
C HIS A 137 -4.60 -4.37 -5.61
N PRO A 138 -4.68 -5.03 -6.78
CA PRO A 138 -3.63 -5.00 -7.79
C PRO A 138 -3.23 -3.59 -8.27
N ALA A 139 -4.18 -2.65 -8.26
CA ALA A 139 -3.92 -1.27 -8.64
C ALA A 139 -2.94 -0.56 -7.68
N ALA A 140 -2.99 -0.87 -6.38
CA ALA A 140 -2.07 -0.34 -5.39
C ALA A 140 -0.67 -0.93 -5.57
N ILE A 141 -0.60 -2.26 -5.76
CA ILE A 141 0.64 -3.00 -6.05
C ILE A 141 1.33 -2.44 -7.31
N MET A 142 0.62 -2.31 -8.42
CA MET A 142 1.16 -1.73 -9.65
C MET A 142 1.60 -0.28 -9.45
N ALA A 143 0.85 0.52 -8.69
CA ALA A 143 1.23 1.90 -8.41
C ALA A 143 2.54 1.99 -7.61
N ALA A 144 2.71 1.13 -6.60
CA ALA A 144 3.92 1.07 -5.77
C ALA A 144 5.13 0.60 -6.58
N LEU A 145 4.99 -0.50 -7.33
CA LEU A 145 6.07 -1.00 -8.19
C LEU A 145 6.50 0.05 -9.21
N ARG A 146 5.55 0.84 -9.74
CA ARG A 146 5.85 1.89 -10.73
C ARG A 146 6.44 3.16 -10.12
N ALA A 147 6.11 3.49 -8.88
CA ALA A 147 6.64 4.67 -8.19
C ALA A 147 8.04 4.42 -7.59
N PHE A 148 8.25 3.22 -7.04
CA PHE A 148 9.44 2.89 -6.27
C PHE A 148 10.46 2.06 -7.06
N GLY A 149 10.01 1.33 -8.07
CA GLY A 149 10.86 0.46 -8.89
C GLY A 149 10.66 0.71 -10.38
N ARG A 150 10.78 -0.38 -11.14
CA ARG A 150 10.62 -0.40 -12.60
C ARG A 150 9.33 -1.09 -13.03
N GLY A 151 8.35 -1.08 -12.11
CA GLY A 151 7.02 -1.66 -12.21
C GLY A 151 6.94 -3.13 -12.56
N LEU A 152 5.79 -3.54 -13.12
CA LEU A 152 5.36 -4.94 -13.11
C LEU A 152 6.21 -5.85 -14.02
N GLU A 153 6.82 -5.30 -15.08
CA GLU A 153 7.59 -6.07 -16.07
C GLU A 153 9.02 -6.38 -15.59
N GLU A 154 9.49 -5.70 -14.54
CA GLU A 154 10.83 -5.87 -13.96
C GLU A 154 10.75 -6.20 -12.46
N VAL A 155 9.68 -6.87 -12.02
CA VAL A 155 9.53 -7.27 -10.61
C VAL A 155 10.62 -8.28 -10.25
N ASN A 156 11.42 -7.93 -9.25
CA ASN A 156 12.35 -8.84 -8.62
C ASN A 156 11.85 -9.20 -7.21
N LEU A 157 11.42 -10.44 -7.03
CA LEU A 157 10.94 -10.94 -5.74
C LEU A 157 12.08 -11.38 -4.79
N GLN A 158 13.34 -11.24 -5.19
CA GLN A 158 14.48 -11.65 -4.35
C GLN A 158 14.54 -10.87 -3.04
N MET A 159 14.35 -9.54 -3.08
CA MET A 159 14.31 -8.72 -1.87
C MET A 159 13.19 -9.16 -0.93
N VAL A 160 12.02 -9.51 -1.49
CA VAL A 160 10.91 -10.03 -0.70
C VAL A 160 11.28 -11.36 -0.06
N LYS A 161 11.86 -12.28 -0.84
CA LYS A 161 12.26 -13.60 -0.36
C LYS A 161 13.31 -13.54 0.76
N GLU A 162 14.28 -12.64 0.65
CA GLU A 162 15.43 -12.56 1.55
C GLU A 162 15.18 -11.76 2.82
N HIS A 163 14.31 -10.75 2.77
CA HIS A 163 14.23 -9.75 3.83
C HIS A 163 12.82 -9.45 4.35
N ALA A 164 11.77 -10.03 3.75
CA ALA A 164 10.41 -9.65 4.12
C ALA A 164 10.09 -9.93 5.59
N GLN A 165 10.54 -11.07 6.12
CA GLN A 165 10.23 -11.46 7.49
C GLN A 165 10.83 -10.47 8.48
N GLU A 166 12.13 -10.19 8.35
CA GLU A 166 12.86 -9.32 9.27
C GLU A 166 12.45 -7.83 9.13
N ILE A 167 12.15 -7.38 7.91
CA ILE A 167 11.60 -6.04 7.67
C ILE A 167 10.23 -5.90 8.34
N MET A 168 9.36 -6.89 8.20
CA MET A 168 8.04 -6.87 8.83
C MET A 168 8.16 -6.94 10.36
N ASP A 169 8.96 -7.86 10.90
CA ASP A 169 9.16 -8.04 12.35
C ASP A 169 9.76 -6.80 13.03
N SER A 170 10.59 -6.03 12.32
CA SER A 170 11.15 -4.76 12.82
C SER A 170 10.19 -3.58 12.71
N SER A 171 9.06 -3.73 12.02
CA SER A 171 8.12 -2.64 11.76
C SER A 171 7.56 -2.06 13.07
N PRO A 172 7.45 -0.71 13.17
CA PRO A 172 6.73 -0.06 14.26
C PRO A 172 5.21 -0.04 14.03
N VAL A 173 4.72 -0.59 12.92
CA VAL A 173 3.31 -0.62 12.56
C VAL A 173 2.74 -2.01 12.83
N ASP A 174 1.87 -2.12 13.83
CA ASP A 174 1.42 -3.41 14.38
C ASP A 174 0.89 -4.37 13.30
N TYR A 175 0.00 -3.91 12.41
CA TYR A 175 -0.58 -4.82 11.39
C TYR A 175 0.47 -5.38 10.42
N VAL A 176 1.57 -4.65 10.20
CA VAL A 176 2.70 -5.12 9.38
C VAL A 176 3.54 -6.11 10.19
N LYS A 177 3.88 -5.75 11.43
CA LYS A 177 4.67 -6.57 12.35
C LYS A 177 4.03 -7.92 12.66
N THR A 178 2.70 -7.97 12.78
CA THR A 178 1.99 -9.20 13.14
C THR A 178 1.51 -10.01 11.94
N ALA A 179 1.68 -9.51 10.72
CA ALA A 179 1.26 -10.23 9.53
C ALA A 179 2.22 -11.41 9.26
N THR A 180 1.65 -12.54 8.86
CA THR A 180 2.42 -13.77 8.63
C THR A 180 2.65 -13.98 7.13
N LEU A 181 3.90 -14.16 6.71
CA LEU A 181 4.22 -14.45 5.30
C LEU A 181 3.52 -15.72 4.81
N ARG A 182 3.00 -15.67 3.58
CA ARG A 182 2.28 -16.77 2.95
C ARG A 182 2.58 -16.85 1.45
N GLY A 183 2.64 -18.07 0.94
CA GLY A 183 2.84 -18.36 -0.47
C GLY A 183 4.18 -19.00 -0.78
N ASN A 184 4.29 -19.46 -2.02
CA ASN A 184 5.35 -20.36 -2.47
C ASN A 184 6.74 -19.71 -2.41
N LEU A 185 6.82 -18.38 -2.46
CA LEU A 185 8.09 -17.66 -2.32
C LEU A 185 8.77 -17.93 -0.97
N PHE A 186 7.98 -18.20 0.08
CA PHE A 186 8.44 -18.37 1.46
C PHE A 186 8.46 -19.83 1.91
N GLY A 187 8.16 -20.78 1.02
CA GLY A 187 7.99 -22.20 1.39
C GLY A 187 6.73 -22.49 2.21
N ALA A 188 5.79 -21.54 2.27
CA ALA A 188 4.49 -21.67 2.93
C ALA A 188 3.39 -21.93 1.88
N ASP A 189 3.55 -23.02 1.12
CA ASP A 189 2.62 -23.44 0.07
C ASP A 189 1.46 -24.23 0.68
N GLU A 190 0.24 -23.71 0.55
CA GLU A 190 -1.00 -24.40 0.92
C GLU A 190 -1.74 -25.02 -0.30
N GLY A 191 -1.09 -25.04 -1.47
CA GLY A 191 -1.66 -25.52 -2.73
C GLY A 191 -2.68 -24.55 -3.36
N ASP A 192 -2.72 -23.30 -2.89
CA ASP A 192 -3.70 -22.28 -3.30
C ASP A 192 -3.23 -21.41 -4.48
N GLY A 193 -1.97 -21.56 -4.91
CA GLY A 193 -1.37 -20.79 -6.00
C GLY A 193 -0.88 -19.39 -5.60
N SER A 194 -0.82 -19.08 -4.30
CA SER A 194 -0.24 -17.83 -3.80
C SER A 194 1.28 -17.85 -3.93
N VAL A 195 1.89 -16.71 -4.31
CA VAL A 195 3.35 -16.61 -4.45
C VAL A 195 3.92 -15.69 -3.38
N SER A 196 3.47 -14.43 -3.33
CA SER A 196 4.00 -13.41 -2.40
C SER A 196 2.87 -12.62 -1.77
N CYS A 197 2.44 -13.05 -0.59
CA CYS A 197 1.43 -12.37 0.21
C CYS A 197 1.76 -12.49 1.70
N ALA A 198 1.01 -11.77 2.53
CA ALA A 198 1.00 -11.99 3.97
C ALA A 198 -0.44 -12.04 4.48
N SER A 199 -0.68 -12.89 5.46
CA SER A 199 -1.93 -12.94 6.19
C SER A 199 -2.00 -11.77 7.16
N THR A 200 -2.82 -10.78 6.83
CA THR A 200 -3.08 -9.61 7.68
C THR A 200 -4.34 -9.78 8.53
N GLN A 201 -5.02 -10.94 8.40
CA GLN A 201 -6.30 -11.25 9.06
C GLN A 201 -7.39 -10.21 8.74
N PHE A 202 -7.29 -9.60 7.55
CA PHE A 202 -8.17 -8.54 7.10
C PHE A 202 -9.07 -9.04 5.96
N PHE A 203 -10.26 -9.51 6.33
CA PHE A 203 -11.15 -10.29 5.45
C PHE A 203 -12.04 -9.36 4.59
N VAL A 204 -11.43 -8.67 3.63
CA VAL A 204 -12.15 -7.82 2.68
C VAL A 204 -12.61 -8.60 1.46
N ASP A 205 -13.69 -8.14 0.83
CA ASP A 205 -14.17 -8.75 -0.40
C ASP A 205 -13.18 -8.51 -1.54
N HIS A 206 -12.73 -9.60 -2.16
CA HIS A 206 -11.76 -9.56 -3.26
C HIS A 206 -12.41 -9.44 -4.65
N SER A 207 -13.73 -9.29 -4.78
CA SER A 207 -14.40 -9.28 -6.10
C SER A 207 -13.94 -8.12 -6.98
N GLU A 208 -13.90 -6.90 -6.44
CA GLU A 208 -13.38 -5.72 -7.17
C GLU A 208 -11.87 -5.84 -7.46
N PRO A 209 -11.01 -6.18 -6.49
CA PRO A 209 -9.60 -6.48 -6.75
C PRO A 209 -9.35 -7.53 -7.83
N LEU A 210 -10.07 -8.65 -7.82
CA LEU A 210 -9.91 -9.73 -8.79
C LEU A 210 -10.38 -9.31 -10.18
N ALA A 211 -11.49 -8.58 -10.30
CA ALA A 211 -11.92 -8.02 -11.58
C ALA A 211 -10.86 -7.05 -12.16
N ALA A 212 -10.21 -6.25 -11.31
CA ALA A 212 -9.11 -5.40 -11.73
C ALA A 212 -7.88 -6.20 -12.15
N LEU A 213 -7.60 -7.34 -11.49
CA LEU A 213 -6.51 -8.24 -11.85
C LEU A 213 -6.74 -8.89 -13.22
N GLU A 214 -7.95 -9.39 -13.48
CA GLU A 214 -8.28 -10.01 -14.76
C GLU A 214 -8.13 -9.02 -15.93
N ALA A 215 -8.56 -7.77 -15.76
CA ALA A 215 -8.33 -6.72 -16.75
C ALA A 215 -6.84 -6.40 -17.01
N VAL A 216 -5.94 -6.66 -16.04
CA VAL A 216 -4.48 -6.56 -16.24
C VAL A 216 -3.97 -7.75 -17.06
N LYS A 217 -4.40 -8.96 -16.71
CA LYS A 217 -4.02 -10.19 -17.42
C LYS A 217 -4.50 -10.22 -18.87
N GLU A 218 -5.72 -9.75 -19.15
CA GLU A 218 -6.28 -9.63 -20.50
C GLU A 218 -5.42 -8.77 -21.44
N ARG A 219 -4.59 -7.88 -20.88
CA ARG A 219 -3.65 -7.04 -21.63
C ARG A 219 -2.31 -7.74 -21.90
N GLY A 220 -2.20 -9.03 -21.59
CA GLY A 220 -0.99 -9.83 -21.75
C GLY A 220 0.07 -9.58 -20.68
N VAL A 221 -0.29 -8.97 -19.55
CA VAL A 221 0.64 -8.67 -18.47
C VAL A 221 0.62 -9.81 -17.45
N GLU A 222 1.79 -10.39 -17.20
CA GLU A 222 1.96 -11.45 -16.21
C GLU A 222 1.83 -10.91 -14.78
N TRP A 223 1.19 -11.69 -13.91
CA TRP A 223 1.02 -11.36 -12.50
C TRP A 223 1.87 -12.27 -11.62
N PRO A 224 3.03 -11.79 -11.09
CA PRO A 224 4.00 -12.64 -10.42
C PRO A 224 3.65 -12.98 -8.97
N PHE A 225 2.59 -12.38 -8.40
CA PHE A 225 2.25 -12.54 -6.98
C PHE A 225 1.31 -13.72 -6.70
N GLY A 226 0.81 -14.39 -7.74
CA GLY A 226 -0.10 -15.52 -7.62
C GLY A 226 -1.53 -15.14 -7.24
N THR A 227 -2.28 -16.12 -6.75
CA THR A 227 -3.63 -15.92 -6.20
C THR A 227 -3.58 -15.19 -4.86
N LEU A 228 -4.70 -14.59 -4.45
CA LEU A 228 -4.82 -13.92 -3.15
C LEU A 228 -5.82 -14.68 -2.27
N PRO A 229 -5.34 -15.41 -1.25
CA PRO A 229 -6.21 -16.08 -0.28
C PRO A 229 -7.00 -15.06 0.56
N GLU A 230 -8.15 -15.48 1.07
CA GLU A 230 -8.96 -14.67 1.99
C GLU A 230 -8.15 -14.25 3.22
N GLY A 231 -8.35 -13.00 3.67
CA GLY A 231 -7.63 -12.44 4.81
C GLY A 231 -6.15 -12.15 4.57
N CYS A 232 -5.67 -12.30 3.33
CA CYS A 232 -4.29 -11.99 2.93
C CYS A 232 -4.24 -10.75 2.04
N GLU A 233 -3.06 -10.14 2.00
CA GLU A 233 -2.73 -9.02 1.12
C GLU A 233 -1.45 -9.33 0.35
N TYR A 234 -1.38 -8.92 -0.92
CA TYR A 234 -0.16 -9.06 -1.71
C TYR A 234 0.96 -8.27 -1.07
N LEU A 235 2.15 -8.87 -1.01
CA LEU A 235 3.34 -8.26 -0.45
C LEU A 235 4.28 -7.83 -1.55
N VAL A 236 4.69 -6.56 -1.51
CA VAL A 236 5.75 -6.00 -2.34
C VAL A 236 6.79 -5.34 -1.46
N LEU A 237 8.05 -5.67 -1.73
CA LEU A 237 9.21 -4.90 -1.34
C LEU A 237 9.98 -4.49 -2.59
N VAL A 238 10.43 -3.25 -2.62
CA VAL A 238 11.22 -2.69 -3.72
C VAL A 238 12.48 -2.07 -3.15
N GLU A 239 13.63 -2.55 -3.61
CA GLU A 239 14.90 -1.92 -3.30
C GLU A 239 14.99 -0.63 -4.11
N SER A 240 15.29 0.49 -3.46
CA SER A 240 15.61 1.69 -4.21
C SER A 240 16.98 1.46 -4.84
N GLY A 241 17.00 1.29 -6.16
CA GLY A 241 18.26 1.31 -6.90
C GLY A 241 19.03 2.57 -6.52
N THR A 242 20.35 2.46 -6.41
CA THR A 242 21.20 3.65 -6.43
C THR A 242 20.73 4.50 -7.60
N VAL A 243 20.29 5.73 -7.33
CA VAL A 243 20.29 6.72 -8.39
C VAL A 243 21.76 6.80 -8.78
N ASP A 244 22.11 6.20 -9.91
CA ASP A 244 23.45 6.35 -10.45
C ASP A 244 23.70 7.86 -10.51
N LYS A 245 24.66 8.30 -9.70
CA LYS A 245 25.21 9.65 -9.79
C LYS A 245 26.08 9.69 -11.06
N GLU A 246 25.48 9.44 -12.21
CA GLU A 246 26.09 9.63 -13.52
C GLU A 246 25.08 10.39 -14.37
N ASN A 247 24.97 11.69 -14.07
CA ASN A 247 24.70 12.76 -15.02
C ASN A 247 24.89 14.12 -14.34
N THR A 248 26.02 14.27 -13.63
CA THR A 248 26.59 15.57 -13.30
C THR A 248 28.06 15.58 -13.73
N SER A 249 28.26 15.53 -15.04
CA SER A 249 29.46 16.04 -15.69
C SER A 249 29.17 16.27 -17.18
N ASP A 250 29.47 17.51 -17.59
CA ASP A 250 29.74 17.99 -18.95
C ASP A 250 28.57 18.39 -19.86
N SER A 251 28.14 19.65 -19.74
CA SER A 251 28.46 20.75 -20.68
C SER A 251 27.74 22.05 -20.29
#